data_AF-A0A520HX64-F1
#
_entry.id   AF-A0A520HX64-F1
#
_cell.length_a   1.000
_cell.length_b   1.000
_cell.length_c   1.000
_cell.angle_alpha   90.00
_cell.angle_beta   90.00
_cell.angle_gamma   90.00
#
_symmetry.space_group_name_H-M   'P 1'
#
loop_
_entity.id
_entity.type
_entity.pdbx_description
1 polymer ?
#
loop_
_entity_poly.entity_id
_entity_poly.type
_entity_poly.pdbx_seq_one_letter_code
_entity_poly.pdbx_strand_id
1 'polypeptide(L)'
;MAGAALLAATSCVPAPPPRAEVAAAARIADPQTLLRGLDLDATAAASLTRPLAGPSVAAPVAAPAFRLAAQTEDDAARARECLTAAVYYEARSESDDGQRAVAQVVLNRVRSRAFPASICGVVYQGSQRRTGCQFSFTCDGSLYRPREPAAWARAAQVADAALAGEVYAPVGTATFYHASYVMPWWAPSLARVATVGSHLFYRWRGAMDRALSLRQSYAAVEPGTPALRQPDAAAVVLADGTAVTIHRGNVAPDAPVRRMLVAAGVRIHRGALPGETTDPSGAIIGAEDGTT
;
A
#
# COMPACT_ATOMS: atom_id res chain seq x y z
N MET A 1 -52.75 34.67 51.70
CA MET A 1 -51.71 35.57 51.18
C MET A 1 -50.38 34.84 51.22
N ALA A 2 -49.85 34.46 50.06
CA ALA A 2 -48.49 33.93 49.91
C ALA A 2 -47.96 34.48 48.58
N GLY A 3 -46.95 35.34 48.64
CA GLY A 3 -46.36 36.02 47.50
C GLY A 3 -45.42 35.10 46.73
N ALA A 4 -45.60 35.02 45.41
CA ALA A 4 -44.65 34.38 44.52
C ALA A 4 -43.60 35.40 44.07
N ALA A 5 -42.35 35.20 44.49
CA ALA A 5 -41.21 35.96 44.02
C ALA A 5 -40.76 35.43 42.65
N LEU A 6 -40.80 36.27 41.61
CA LEU A 6 -40.14 35.99 40.33
C LEU A 6 -38.64 36.26 40.49
N LEU A 7 -37.83 35.20 40.40
CA LEU A 7 -36.39 35.29 40.22
C LEU A 7 -36.10 35.45 38.72
N ALA A 8 -35.66 36.64 38.31
CA ALA A 8 -35.13 36.88 36.97
C ALA A 8 -33.69 36.35 36.89
N ALA A 9 -33.47 35.28 36.13
CA ALA A 9 -32.13 34.80 35.81
C ALA A 9 -31.55 35.63 34.65
N THR A 10 -30.61 36.52 34.97
CA THR A 10 -29.80 37.24 33.97
C THR A 10 -28.76 36.31 33.38
N SER A 11 -29.03 35.83 32.16
CA SER A 11 -28.08 35.06 31.36
C SER A 11 -26.93 35.96 30.90
N CYS A 12 -25.74 35.78 31.50
CA CYS A 12 -24.51 36.40 31.02
C CYS A 12 -23.93 35.57 29.86
N VAL A 13 -24.49 35.75 28.66
CA VAL A 13 -23.84 35.27 27.43
C VAL A 13 -23.09 36.45 26.81
N PRO A 14 -21.74 36.42 26.73
CA PRO A 14 -20.97 37.44 26.03
C PRO A 14 -21.35 37.45 24.55
N ALA A 15 -21.50 38.65 23.97
CA ALA A 15 -21.75 38.78 22.54
C ALA A 15 -20.59 38.16 21.74
N PRO A 16 -20.85 37.42 20.65
CA PRO A 16 -19.80 36.89 19.81
C PRO A 16 -18.97 38.03 19.19
N PRO A 17 -17.64 37.88 19.06
CA PRO A 17 -16.82 38.90 18.45
C PRO A 17 -17.21 39.10 16.97
N PRO A 18 -17.02 40.33 16.42
CA PRO A 18 -17.26 40.56 15.00
C PRO A 18 -16.34 39.64 14.18
N ARG A 19 -16.90 39.04 13.13
CA ARG A 19 -16.13 38.24 12.19
C ARG A 19 -15.10 39.16 11.52
N ALA A 20 -13.81 38.87 11.71
CA ALA A 20 -12.77 39.50 10.93
C ALA A 20 -13.00 39.13 9.46
N GLU A 21 -13.20 40.13 8.61
CA GLU A 21 -13.12 39.92 7.17
C GLU A 21 -11.70 39.45 6.84
N VAL A 22 -11.59 38.22 6.38
CA VAL A 22 -10.35 37.73 5.80
C VAL A 22 -10.16 38.52 4.52
N ALA A 23 -9.27 39.51 4.54
CA ALA A 23 -8.86 40.21 3.33
C ALA A 23 -8.43 39.15 2.31
N ALA A 24 -9.06 39.16 1.14
CA ALA A 24 -8.69 38.26 0.06
C ALA A 24 -7.18 38.36 -0.18
N ALA A 25 -6.49 37.22 -0.16
CA ALA A 25 -5.05 37.18 -0.42
C ALA A 25 -4.77 37.95 -1.72
N ALA A 26 -4.03 39.05 -1.60
CA ALA A 26 -3.68 39.88 -2.74
C ALA A 26 -3.03 38.98 -3.80
N ARG A 27 -3.60 38.98 -5.02
CA ARG A 27 -2.99 38.25 -6.13
C ARG A 27 -1.61 38.84 -6.35
N ILE A 28 -0.58 38.02 -6.15
CA ILE A 28 0.79 38.36 -6.46
C ILE A 28 0.84 38.53 -7.99
N ALA A 29 0.85 39.77 -8.45
CA ALA A 29 0.84 40.08 -9.87
C ALA A 29 2.19 39.77 -10.54
N ASP A 30 3.28 39.77 -9.76
CA ASP A 30 4.63 39.55 -10.26
C ASP A 30 5.53 38.85 -9.22
N PRO A 31 5.97 37.60 -9.48
CA PRO A 31 6.91 36.87 -8.63
C PRO A 31 8.25 37.58 -8.43
N GLN A 32 8.69 38.40 -9.39
CA GLN A 32 9.98 39.09 -9.31
C GLN A 32 9.98 40.18 -8.23
N THR A 33 8.84 40.83 -8.03
CA THR A 33 8.68 41.87 -7.01
C THR A 33 8.76 41.26 -5.59
N LEU A 34 8.24 40.04 -5.40
CA LEU A 34 8.41 39.30 -4.14
C LEU A 34 9.85 38.88 -3.87
N LEU A 35 10.56 38.40 -4.88
CA LEU A 35 11.95 37.96 -4.72
C LEU A 35 12.86 39.13 -4.34
N ARG A 36 12.63 40.33 -4.90
CA ARG A 36 13.32 41.56 -4.49
C ARG A 36 12.92 42.02 -3.09
N GLY A 37 11.64 41.92 -2.73
CA GLY A 37 11.18 42.23 -1.37
C GLY A 37 11.75 41.30 -0.28
N LEU A 38 12.28 40.14 -0.67
CA LEU A 38 12.96 39.17 0.18
C LEU A 38 14.49 39.31 0.15
N ASP A 39 15.05 40.35 -0.51
CA ASP A 39 16.50 40.57 -0.67
C ASP A 39 17.25 39.38 -1.30
N LEU A 40 16.55 38.59 -2.11
CA LEU A 40 17.14 37.52 -2.92
C LEU A 40 17.54 38.09 -4.28
N ASP A 41 18.60 38.89 -4.30
CA ASP A 41 19.14 39.47 -5.54
C ASP A 41 19.75 38.38 -6.43
N ALA A 42 19.03 38.03 -7.51
CA ALA A 42 19.44 37.05 -8.51
C ALA A 42 20.56 37.55 -9.46
N THR A 43 21.23 38.66 -9.15
CA THR A 43 22.35 39.20 -9.95
C THR A 43 23.71 38.59 -9.56
N ALA A 44 23.79 37.81 -8.49
CA ALA A 44 24.99 37.03 -8.12
C ALA A 44 25.20 35.76 -8.96
N ALA A 45 24.43 35.55 -10.04
CA ALA A 45 24.55 34.36 -10.90
C ALA A 45 25.81 34.35 -11.79
N ALA A 46 26.53 35.47 -11.91
CA ALA A 46 27.66 35.60 -12.85
C ALA A 46 28.96 34.90 -12.40
N SER A 47 29.01 34.30 -11.20
CA SER A 47 30.21 33.57 -10.71
C SER A 47 30.00 32.06 -10.52
N LEU A 48 28.91 31.50 -11.04
CA LEU A 48 28.65 30.06 -10.99
C LEU A 48 29.23 29.33 -12.22
N THR A 49 30.52 29.53 -12.50
CA THR A 49 31.25 28.72 -13.49
C THR A 49 31.80 27.42 -12.91
N ARG A 50 31.52 27.13 -11.63
CA ARG A 50 31.73 25.78 -11.10
C ARG A 50 30.65 24.90 -11.73
N PRO A 51 30.99 23.87 -12.53
CA PRO A 51 29.99 22.90 -12.94
C PRO A 51 29.33 22.41 -11.64
N LEU A 52 28.01 22.58 -11.54
CA LEU A 52 27.24 21.82 -10.58
C LEU A 52 27.53 20.37 -10.95
N ALA A 53 28.45 19.74 -10.24
CA ALA A 53 28.51 18.31 -10.18
C ALA A 53 27.09 17.92 -9.77
N GLY A 54 26.30 17.43 -10.74
CA GLY A 54 25.04 16.78 -10.45
C GLY A 54 25.31 15.78 -9.33
N PRO A 55 24.35 15.53 -8.42
CA PRO A 55 24.60 14.69 -7.26
C PRO A 55 25.32 13.44 -7.74
N SER A 56 26.61 13.33 -7.38
CA SER A 56 27.37 12.12 -7.64
C SER A 56 26.52 11.04 -7.01
N VAL A 57 25.97 10.15 -7.84
CA VAL A 57 25.23 9.00 -7.35
C VAL A 57 26.31 8.11 -6.77
N ALA A 58 26.76 8.46 -5.56
CA ALA A 58 27.61 7.59 -4.77
C ALA A 58 26.91 6.24 -4.78
N ALA A 59 27.68 5.19 -5.10
CA ALA A 59 27.17 3.84 -5.12
C ALA A 59 26.38 3.60 -3.82
N PRO A 60 25.20 2.95 -3.90
CA PRO A 60 24.35 2.76 -2.74
C PRO A 60 25.16 2.09 -1.64
N VAL A 61 25.24 2.74 -0.47
CA VAL A 61 25.90 2.16 0.70
C VAL A 61 25.08 0.94 1.10
N ALA A 62 25.74 -0.22 1.13
CA ALA A 62 25.11 -1.47 1.55
C ALA A 62 24.51 -1.32 2.95
N ALA A 63 23.33 -1.90 3.17
CA ALA A 63 22.77 -1.97 4.51
C ALA A 63 23.66 -2.85 5.41
N PRO A 64 23.69 -2.64 6.74
CA PRO A 64 24.32 -3.58 7.65
C PRO A 64 23.72 -4.98 7.50
N ALA A 65 24.49 -6.01 7.83
CA ALA A 65 23.97 -7.38 7.89
C ALA A 65 22.81 -7.48 8.90
N PHE A 66 21.77 -8.24 8.55
CA PHE A 66 20.69 -8.59 9.45
C PHE A 66 20.88 -10.04 9.86
N ARG A 67 21.19 -10.29 11.14
CA ARG A 67 21.19 -11.66 11.67
C ARG A 67 19.96 -11.83 12.52
N LEU A 68 19.16 -12.83 12.19
CA LEU A 68 17.96 -13.13 12.95
C LEU A 68 18.33 -13.47 14.40
N ALA A 69 17.78 -12.72 15.33
CA ALA A 69 17.90 -12.93 16.76
C ALA A 69 16.49 -13.02 17.35
N ALA A 70 15.83 -14.15 17.08
CA ALA A 70 14.47 -14.43 17.56
C ALA A 70 14.47 -14.87 19.03
N GLN A 71 13.39 -14.64 19.76
CA GLN A 71 13.25 -15.06 21.16
C GLN A 71 13.03 -16.58 21.29
N THR A 72 12.35 -17.19 20.32
CA THR A 72 12.00 -18.62 20.33
C THR A 72 12.22 -19.23 18.94
N GLU A 73 12.30 -20.56 18.88
CA GLU A 73 12.32 -21.30 17.60
C GLU A 73 11.04 -21.06 16.78
N ASP A 74 9.89 -20.91 17.45
CA ASP A 74 8.62 -20.58 16.78
C ASP A 74 8.66 -19.18 16.16
N ASP A 75 9.26 -18.20 16.84
CA ASP A 75 9.50 -16.87 16.28
C ASP A 75 10.45 -16.94 15.08
N ALA A 76 11.51 -17.75 15.16
CA ALA A 76 12.44 -17.93 14.05
C ALA A 76 11.77 -18.57 12.82
N ALA A 77 10.98 -19.62 13.04
CA ALA A 77 10.22 -20.29 11.99
C ALA A 77 9.19 -19.35 11.33
N ARG A 78 8.49 -18.53 12.14
CA ARG A 78 7.54 -17.53 11.62
C ARG A 78 8.23 -16.44 10.82
N ALA A 79 9.34 -15.90 11.31
CA ALA A 79 10.13 -14.90 10.60
C ALA A 79 10.56 -15.42 9.22
N ARG A 80 11.05 -16.66 9.16
CA ARG A 80 11.43 -17.35 7.92
C ARG A 80 10.26 -17.51 6.97
N GLU A 81 9.12 -18.03 7.44
CA GLU A 81 7.91 -18.23 6.61
C GLU A 81 7.39 -16.90 6.05
N CYS A 82 7.31 -15.85 6.88
CA CYS A 82 6.84 -14.53 6.45
C CYS A 82 7.78 -13.90 5.41
N LEU A 83 9.10 -13.96 5.61
CA LEU A 83 10.06 -13.45 4.64
C LEU A 83 10.00 -14.24 3.33
N THR A 84 9.90 -15.57 3.42
CA THR A 84 9.74 -16.46 2.25
C THR A 84 8.48 -16.12 1.46
N ALA A 85 7.35 -15.91 2.15
CA ALA A 85 6.10 -15.52 1.52
C ALA A 85 6.24 -14.19 0.76
N ALA A 86 6.84 -13.19 1.39
CA ALA A 86 7.07 -11.90 0.74
C ALA A 86 7.93 -12.04 -0.53
N VAL A 87 9.04 -12.79 -0.45
CA VAL A 87 9.91 -13.02 -1.61
C VAL A 87 9.18 -13.78 -2.72
N TYR A 88 8.45 -14.84 -2.37
CA TYR A 88 7.71 -15.66 -3.34
C TYR A 88 6.65 -14.85 -4.07
N TYR A 89 5.76 -14.16 -3.35
CA TYR A 89 4.63 -13.49 -3.98
C TYR A 89 5.04 -12.22 -4.75
N GLU A 90 6.13 -11.57 -4.35
CA GLU A 90 6.59 -10.33 -5.00
C GLU A 90 7.61 -10.57 -6.12
N ALA A 91 8.36 -11.68 -6.06
CA ALA A 91 9.54 -11.86 -6.92
C ALA A 91 9.78 -13.30 -7.40
N ARG A 92 8.81 -14.23 -7.31
CA ARG A 92 9.01 -15.62 -7.80
C ARG A 92 9.42 -15.72 -9.28
N SER A 93 8.98 -14.77 -10.10
CA SER A 93 9.27 -14.71 -11.54
C SER A 93 10.50 -13.85 -11.86
N GLU A 94 11.12 -13.23 -10.85
CA GLU A 94 12.34 -12.46 -10.99
C GLU A 94 13.58 -13.37 -10.86
N SER A 95 14.75 -12.83 -11.23
CA SER A 95 16.03 -13.46 -10.96
C SER A 95 16.32 -13.55 -9.46
N ASP A 96 17.33 -14.33 -9.08
CA ASP A 96 17.81 -14.42 -7.69
C ASP A 96 18.17 -13.03 -7.13
N ASP A 97 18.72 -12.14 -7.96
CA ASP A 97 18.95 -10.73 -7.62
C ASP A 97 17.67 -9.99 -7.24
N GLY A 98 16.58 -10.19 -8.00
CA GLY A 98 15.28 -9.59 -7.70
C GLY A 98 14.69 -10.10 -6.39
N GLN A 99 14.81 -11.40 -6.13
CA GLN A 99 14.38 -12.00 -4.86
C GLN A 99 15.18 -11.48 -3.67
N ARG A 100 16.51 -11.42 -3.80
CA ARG A 100 17.42 -10.84 -2.79
C ARG A 100 17.11 -9.37 -2.52
N ALA A 101 16.79 -8.61 -3.56
CA ALA A 101 16.40 -7.21 -3.43
C ALA A 101 15.11 -7.02 -2.62
N VAL A 102 14.07 -7.83 -2.88
CA VAL A 102 12.82 -7.79 -2.08
C VAL A 102 13.08 -8.18 -0.62
N ALA A 103 13.83 -9.26 -0.39
CA ALA A 103 14.20 -9.69 0.96
C ALA A 103 14.92 -8.56 1.73
N GLN A 104 15.89 -7.90 1.07
CA GLN A 104 16.63 -6.80 1.65
C GLN A 104 15.72 -5.61 2.02
N VAL A 105 14.73 -5.28 1.18
CA VAL A 105 13.74 -4.22 1.48
C VAL A 105 12.93 -4.56 2.73
N VAL A 106 12.45 -5.81 2.86
CA VAL A 106 11.70 -6.24 4.07
C VAL A 106 12.56 -6.05 5.32
N LEU A 107 13.82 -6.49 5.29
CA LEU A 107 14.74 -6.35 6.43
C LEU A 107 15.15 -4.89 6.69
N ASN A 108 15.17 -4.04 5.67
CA ASN A 108 15.36 -2.60 5.84
C ASN A 108 14.15 -1.94 6.50
N ARG A 109 12.92 -2.38 6.15
CA ARG A 109 11.69 -1.91 6.80
C ARG A 109 11.66 -2.29 8.28
N VAL A 110 11.98 -3.54 8.62
CA VAL A 110 12.07 -4.00 10.03
C VAL A 110 13.01 -3.14 10.87
N ARG A 111 14.03 -2.55 10.24
CA ARG A 111 15.02 -1.68 10.89
C ARG A 111 14.69 -0.19 10.77
N SER A 112 13.55 0.17 10.20
CA SER A 112 13.15 1.56 9.96
C SER A 112 12.00 1.96 10.85
N ARG A 113 12.12 3.12 11.52
CA ARG A 113 11.08 3.63 12.44
C ARG A 113 9.73 3.92 11.78
N ALA A 114 9.67 3.93 10.46
CA ALA A 114 8.42 4.12 9.70
C ALA A 114 7.58 2.84 9.57
N PHE A 115 8.10 1.68 9.98
CA PHE A 115 7.48 0.37 9.78
C PHE A 115 7.43 -0.44 11.08
N PRO A 116 6.67 -1.55 11.10
CA PRO A 116 6.69 -2.50 12.21
C PRO A 116 8.09 -3.11 12.44
N ALA A 117 8.40 -3.38 13.69
CA ALA A 117 9.72 -3.88 14.12
C ALA A 117 9.89 -5.42 13.97
N SER A 118 8.96 -6.12 13.31
CA SER A 118 9.01 -7.57 13.10
C SER A 118 8.75 -7.93 11.63
N ILE A 119 9.24 -9.08 11.17
CA ILE A 119 9.18 -9.45 9.76
C ILE A 119 7.73 -9.71 9.35
N CYS A 120 7.00 -10.53 10.09
CA CYS A 120 5.58 -10.75 9.84
C CYS A 120 4.78 -9.46 10.02
N GLY A 121 5.17 -8.58 10.95
CA GLY A 121 4.55 -7.26 11.11
C GLY A 121 4.65 -6.41 9.85
N VAL A 122 5.82 -6.39 9.20
CA VAL A 122 6.04 -5.70 7.92
C VAL A 122 5.26 -6.36 6.79
N VAL A 123 5.34 -7.69 6.68
CA VAL A 123 4.73 -8.45 5.58
C VAL A 123 3.21 -8.35 5.59
N TYR A 124 2.58 -8.42 6.76
CA TYR A 124 1.14 -8.32 6.91
C TYR A 124 0.65 -6.91 7.27
N GLN A 125 1.49 -5.89 7.11
CA GLN A 125 1.12 -4.51 7.42
C GLN A 125 -0.09 -4.08 6.59
N GLY A 126 -1.17 -3.71 7.27
CA GLY A 126 -2.41 -3.25 6.64
C GLY A 126 -3.35 -4.36 6.16
N SER A 127 -3.00 -5.65 6.32
CA SER A 127 -3.83 -6.79 5.87
C SER A 127 -5.26 -6.80 6.44
N GLN A 128 -5.47 -6.21 7.62
CA GLN A 128 -6.79 -6.09 8.25
C GLN A 128 -7.50 -4.75 7.94
N ARG A 129 -6.84 -3.81 7.25
CA ARG A 129 -7.37 -2.48 6.96
C ARG A 129 -8.19 -2.50 5.67
N ARG A 130 -9.22 -1.66 5.61
CA ARG A 130 -9.99 -1.44 4.37
C ARG A 130 -9.27 -0.56 3.34
N THR A 131 -8.24 0.15 3.79
CA THR A 131 -7.50 1.15 3.00
C THR A 131 -6.42 0.56 2.10
N GLY A 132 -6.21 -0.76 2.16
CA GLY A 132 -5.18 -1.45 1.38
C GLY A 132 -4.04 -2.00 2.24
N CYS A 133 -3.21 -2.80 1.59
CA CYS A 133 -2.23 -3.69 2.21
C CYS A 133 -0.86 -3.41 1.63
N GLN A 134 0.18 -3.52 2.47
CA GLN A 134 1.55 -3.22 2.03
C GLN A 134 2.02 -4.19 0.94
N PHE A 135 1.66 -5.47 1.08
CA PHE A 135 1.89 -6.50 0.08
C PHE A 135 0.53 -7.00 -0.41
N SER A 136 0.27 -6.94 -1.72
CA SER A 136 -1.07 -7.18 -2.27
C SER A 136 -1.56 -8.60 -2.00
N PHE A 137 -0.64 -9.58 -2.00
CA PHE A 137 -0.94 -10.99 -1.78
C PHE A 137 -1.62 -11.27 -0.44
N THR A 138 -1.47 -10.38 0.54
CA THR A 138 -2.13 -10.47 1.85
C THR A 138 -3.61 -10.12 1.80
N CYS A 139 -4.12 -9.61 0.67
CA CYS A 139 -5.47 -9.08 0.53
C CYS A 139 -6.17 -9.43 -0.79
N ASP A 140 -5.43 -9.87 -1.81
CA ASP A 140 -5.98 -10.21 -3.14
C ASP A 140 -6.41 -11.70 -3.27
N GLY A 141 -6.29 -12.48 -2.19
CA GLY A 141 -6.63 -13.89 -2.16
C GLY A 141 -5.54 -14.84 -2.68
N SER A 142 -4.34 -14.34 -3.00
CA SER A 142 -3.21 -15.16 -3.47
C SER A 142 -2.81 -16.26 -2.47
N LEU A 143 -3.05 -16.04 -1.17
CA LEU A 143 -2.74 -17.01 -0.12
C LEU A 143 -3.65 -18.24 -0.12
N TYR A 144 -4.80 -18.21 -0.82
CA TYR A 144 -5.67 -19.37 -1.00
C TYR A 144 -5.29 -20.25 -2.18
N ARG A 145 -4.36 -19.79 -3.02
CA ARG A 145 -3.91 -20.54 -4.20
C ARG A 145 -2.76 -21.48 -3.81
N PRO A 146 -2.67 -22.66 -4.43
CA PRO A 146 -1.54 -23.56 -4.22
C PRO A 146 -0.24 -22.86 -4.63
N ARG A 147 0.81 -23.05 -3.82
CA ARG A 147 2.15 -22.54 -4.09
C ARG A 147 2.87 -23.51 -5.02
N GLU A 148 3.71 -22.97 -5.91
CA GLU A 148 4.60 -23.78 -6.73
C GLU A 148 5.79 -24.24 -5.89
N PRO A 149 6.02 -25.55 -5.69
CA PRO A 149 7.02 -26.05 -4.74
C PRO A 149 8.45 -25.58 -5.06
N ALA A 150 8.85 -25.59 -6.33
CA ALA A 150 10.20 -25.20 -6.74
C ALA A 150 10.45 -23.70 -6.52
N ALA A 151 9.52 -22.85 -6.92
CA ALA A 151 9.64 -21.41 -6.70
C ALA A 151 9.58 -21.04 -5.21
N TRP A 152 8.78 -21.76 -4.41
CA TRP A 152 8.75 -21.58 -2.95
C TRP A 152 10.10 -21.95 -2.31
N ALA A 153 10.69 -23.08 -2.71
CA ALA A 153 11.99 -23.51 -2.19
C ALA A 153 13.10 -22.49 -2.51
N ARG A 154 13.11 -21.91 -3.71
CA ARG A 154 14.06 -20.83 -4.07
C ARG A 154 13.87 -19.59 -3.20
N ALA A 155 12.62 -19.15 -3.02
CA ALA A 155 12.32 -18.01 -2.15
C ALA A 155 12.75 -18.27 -0.70
N ALA A 156 12.60 -19.51 -0.21
CA ALA A 156 13.01 -19.91 1.13
C ALA A 156 14.54 -19.86 1.29
N GLN A 157 15.30 -20.31 0.29
CA GLN A 157 16.77 -20.21 0.31
C GLN A 157 17.25 -18.75 0.35
N VAL A 158 16.62 -17.86 -0.41
CA VAL A 158 16.91 -16.43 -0.36
C VAL A 158 16.57 -15.83 1.01
N ALA A 159 15.44 -16.22 1.59
CA ALA A 159 15.06 -15.78 2.94
C ALA A 159 16.08 -16.26 3.98
N ASP A 160 16.50 -17.52 3.93
CA ASP A 160 17.49 -18.10 4.85
C ASP A 160 18.84 -17.36 4.78
N ALA A 161 19.34 -17.13 3.57
CA ALA A 161 20.57 -16.39 3.35
C ALA A 161 20.49 -14.97 3.93
N ALA A 162 19.39 -14.26 3.66
CA ALA A 162 19.17 -12.90 4.16
C ALA A 162 19.08 -12.86 5.70
N LEU A 163 18.42 -13.85 6.32
CA LEU A 163 18.31 -13.99 7.78
C LEU A 163 19.62 -14.40 8.45
N ALA A 164 20.51 -15.08 7.71
CA ALA A 164 21.87 -15.40 8.14
C ALA A 164 22.85 -14.22 8.03
N GLY A 165 22.41 -13.09 7.44
CA GLY A 165 23.20 -11.86 7.33
C GLY A 165 23.78 -11.58 5.95
N GLU A 166 23.38 -12.32 4.90
CA GLU A 166 23.71 -11.93 3.54
C GLU A 166 23.03 -10.61 3.18
N VAL A 167 23.82 -9.69 2.60
CA VAL A 167 23.37 -8.35 2.24
C VAL A 167 23.36 -8.21 0.73
N TYR A 168 22.22 -7.80 0.17
CA TYR A 168 22.14 -7.41 -1.23
C TYR A 168 22.46 -5.92 -1.38
N ALA A 169 23.76 -5.62 -1.51
CA ALA A 169 24.30 -4.27 -1.56
C ALA A 169 23.65 -3.32 -2.61
N PRO A 170 23.27 -3.77 -3.83
CA PRO A 170 22.77 -2.86 -4.87
C PRO A 170 21.52 -2.07 -4.50
N VAL A 171 20.67 -2.56 -3.59
CA VAL A 171 19.48 -1.81 -3.13
C VAL A 171 19.73 -1.00 -1.85
N GLY A 172 20.94 -1.05 -1.28
CA GLY A 172 21.34 -0.29 -0.11
C GLY A 172 20.29 -0.29 1.01
N THR A 173 19.85 0.90 1.41
CA THR A 173 18.84 1.13 2.46
C THR A 173 17.41 1.30 1.92
N ALA A 174 17.11 0.83 0.70
CA ALA A 174 15.78 0.97 0.11
C ALA A 174 14.69 0.35 1.01
N THR A 175 13.57 1.06 1.15
CA THR A 175 12.37 0.62 1.88
C THR A 175 11.12 0.63 0.99
N PHE A 176 11.25 1.05 -0.26
CA PHE A 176 10.17 1.16 -1.22
C PHE A 176 10.61 0.59 -2.57
N TYR A 177 9.67 0.00 -3.29
CA TYR A 177 9.85 -0.34 -4.69
C TYR A 177 8.50 -0.36 -5.40
N HIS A 178 8.54 -0.32 -6.72
CA HIS A 178 7.40 -0.64 -7.57
C HIS A 178 7.88 -1.29 -8.87
N ALA A 179 6.97 -1.98 -9.55
CA ALA A 179 7.23 -2.49 -10.89
C ALA A 179 7.40 -1.36 -11.90
N SER A 180 8.29 -1.53 -12.87
CA SER A 180 8.68 -0.51 -13.87
C SER A 180 7.54 -0.03 -14.76
N TYR A 181 6.49 -0.84 -14.88
CA TYR A 181 5.27 -0.54 -15.64
C TYR A 181 4.18 0.16 -14.80
N VAL A 182 4.46 0.49 -13.54
CA VAL A 182 3.53 1.24 -12.65
C VAL A 182 4.15 2.60 -12.31
N MET A 183 3.31 3.65 -12.26
CA MET A 183 3.72 5.00 -11.86
C MET A 183 2.97 5.46 -10.60
N PRO A 184 3.51 5.16 -9.40
CA PRO A 184 2.88 5.60 -8.16
C PRO A 184 3.18 7.08 -7.86
N TRP A 185 2.17 7.79 -7.37
CA TRP A 185 2.24 9.23 -7.05
C TRP A 185 3.33 9.59 -6.02
N TRP A 186 3.72 8.65 -5.16
CA TRP A 186 4.74 8.86 -4.14
C TRP A 186 6.18 8.77 -4.69
N ALA A 187 6.43 8.12 -5.84
CA ALA A 187 7.78 7.86 -6.33
C ALA A 187 8.65 9.12 -6.50
N PRO A 188 8.14 10.25 -7.03
CA PRO A 188 8.94 11.48 -7.17
C PRO A 188 9.42 12.06 -5.84
N SER A 189 8.73 11.77 -4.72
CA SER A 189 9.09 12.25 -3.39
C SER A 189 10.26 11.48 -2.74
N LEU A 190 10.65 10.33 -3.31
CA LEU A 190 11.67 9.43 -2.78
C LEU A 190 12.93 9.40 -3.64
N ALA A 191 14.10 9.10 -3.06
CA ALA A 191 15.34 8.96 -3.82
C ALA A 191 15.39 7.58 -4.46
N ARG A 192 15.50 7.52 -5.79
CA ARG A 192 15.77 6.26 -6.51
C ARG A 192 17.17 5.76 -6.15
N VAL A 193 17.27 4.47 -5.87
CA VAL A 193 18.49 3.79 -5.44
C VAL A 193 19.03 2.90 -6.56
N ALA A 194 18.18 2.03 -7.10
CA ALA A 194 18.58 1.04 -8.09
C ALA A 194 17.39 0.57 -8.93
N THR A 195 17.69 -0.15 -10.00
CA THR A 195 16.75 -0.98 -10.73
C THR A 195 17.30 -2.41 -10.74
N VAL A 196 16.47 -3.37 -10.34
CA VAL A 196 16.83 -4.78 -10.29
C VAL A 196 15.67 -5.56 -10.90
N GLY A 197 15.93 -6.26 -11.99
CA GLY A 197 14.88 -6.90 -12.78
C GLY A 197 13.80 -5.91 -13.21
N SER A 198 12.54 -6.23 -12.94
CA SER A 198 11.39 -5.36 -13.26
C SER A 198 11.11 -4.28 -12.21
N HIS A 199 11.90 -4.19 -11.13
CA HIS A 199 11.61 -3.32 -9.99
C HIS A 199 12.53 -2.08 -9.92
N LEU A 200 11.95 -0.93 -9.57
CA LEU A 200 12.68 0.28 -9.20
C LEU A 200 12.64 0.45 -7.68
N PHE A 201 13.80 0.63 -7.06
CA PHE A 201 13.97 0.70 -5.61
C PHE A 201 14.23 2.14 -5.16
N TYR A 202 13.66 2.51 -4.01
CA TYR A 202 13.72 3.86 -3.45
C TYR A 202 13.95 3.86 -1.94
N ARG A 203 14.52 4.98 -1.48
CA ARG A 203 14.68 5.32 -0.05
C ARG A 203 14.15 6.71 0.24
N TRP A 204 14.00 7.02 1.53
CA TRP A 204 13.73 8.37 2.00
C TRP A 204 14.77 9.38 1.53
N ARG A 205 14.40 10.67 1.47
CA ARG A 205 15.31 11.76 1.11
C ARG A 205 15.74 12.56 2.35
N GLY A 206 16.98 13.05 2.33
CA GLY A 206 17.46 14.08 3.25
C GLY A 206 17.26 13.74 4.74
N ALA A 207 16.57 14.62 5.46
CA ALA A 207 16.36 14.48 6.91
C ALA A 207 15.56 13.22 7.28
N MET A 208 14.60 12.80 6.45
CA MET A 208 13.78 11.61 6.70
C MET A 208 14.62 10.33 6.65
N ASP A 209 15.55 10.22 5.70
CA ASP A 209 16.47 9.06 5.63
C ASP A 209 17.29 8.95 6.92
N ARG A 210 17.88 10.06 7.37
CA ARG A 210 18.68 10.08 8.60
C ARG A 210 17.88 9.76 9.86
N ALA A 211 16.61 10.16 9.90
CA ALA A 211 15.74 9.99 11.06
C ALA A 211 15.10 8.60 11.15
N LEU A 212 14.81 7.96 10.01
CA LEU A 212 13.99 6.76 9.95
C LEU A 212 14.80 5.50 9.61
N SER A 213 15.69 5.58 8.62
CA SER A 213 16.36 4.41 8.04
C SER A 213 17.35 3.79 9.03
N LEU A 214 17.18 2.49 9.30
CA LEU A 214 18.08 1.71 10.16
C LEU A 214 18.20 2.25 11.61
N ARG A 215 17.13 2.86 12.14
CA ARG A 215 17.06 3.44 13.50
C ARG A 215 16.18 2.65 14.48
N GLN A 216 15.74 1.46 14.08
CA GLN A 216 14.88 0.57 14.87
C GLN A 216 15.55 -0.80 15.00
N SER A 217 15.45 -1.40 16.19
CA SER A 217 15.87 -2.77 16.44
C SER A 217 14.74 -3.75 16.12
N TYR A 218 15.12 -4.93 15.65
CA TYR A 218 14.18 -6.04 15.49
C TYR A 218 13.55 -6.42 16.83
N ALA A 219 12.23 -6.65 16.86
CA ALA A 219 11.47 -6.95 18.07
C ALA A 219 11.75 -8.33 18.66
N ALA A 220 12.39 -9.23 17.89
CA ALA A 220 12.65 -10.63 18.27
C ALA A 220 11.41 -11.52 18.48
N VAL A 221 10.20 -10.95 18.38
CA VAL A 221 8.91 -11.64 18.49
C VAL A 221 8.13 -11.43 17.21
N GLU A 222 7.61 -12.52 16.65
CA GLU A 222 6.82 -12.49 15.43
C GLU A 222 5.32 -12.61 15.75
N PRO A 223 4.49 -11.66 15.29
CA PRO A 223 3.04 -11.81 15.41
C PRO A 223 2.59 -13.02 14.59
N GLY A 224 1.55 -13.71 15.08
CA GLY A 224 0.87 -14.73 14.28
C GLY A 224 0.37 -14.13 12.95
N THR A 225 0.35 -14.95 11.90
CA THR A 225 -0.28 -14.58 10.63
C THR A 225 -1.72 -14.17 10.90
N PRO A 226 -2.13 -12.93 10.58
CA PRO A 226 -3.49 -12.47 10.78
C PRO A 226 -4.48 -13.40 10.09
N ALA A 227 -5.67 -13.57 10.68
CA ALA A 227 -6.79 -14.14 9.95
C ALA A 227 -7.05 -13.26 8.73
N LEU A 228 -6.69 -13.78 7.55
CA LEU A 228 -6.87 -13.07 6.29
C LEU A 228 -8.36 -12.85 6.10
N ARG A 229 -8.74 -11.64 5.71
CA ARG A 229 -10.09 -11.38 5.27
C ARG A 229 -10.34 -12.31 4.08
N GLN A 230 -11.26 -13.26 4.23
CA GLN A 230 -11.69 -14.06 3.10
C GLN A 230 -12.15 -13.08 2.01
N PRO A 231 -11.66 -13.21 0.76
CA PRO A 231 -12.22 -12.45 -0.33
C PRO A 231 -13.73 -12.72 -0.31
N ASP A 232 -14.55 -11.66 -0.40
CA ASP A 232 -15.98 -11.83 -0.62
C ASP A 232 -16.11 -12.82 -1.78
N ALA A 233 -16.67 -14.00 -1.51
CA ALA A 233 -16.58 -15.13 -2.43
C ALA A 233 -17.04 -14.69 -3.82
N ALA A 234 -16.10 -14.51 -4.75
CA ALA A 234 -16.45 -14.45 -6.16
C ALA A 234 -16.93 -15.85 -6.51
N ALA A 235 -18.25 -16.00 -6.62
CA ALA A 235 -18.90 -17.27 -6.89
C ALA A 235 -18.22 -17.95 -8.08
N VAL A 236 -17.89 -19.23 -7.90
CA VAL A 236 -17.40 -20.11 -8.94
C VAL A 236 -18.43 -20.11 -10.07
N VAL A 237 -18.05 -19.57 -11.23
CA VAL A 237 -18.86 -19.67 -12.45
C VAL A 237 -18.68 -21.08 -13.00
N LEU A 238 -19.69 -21.93 -12.82
CA LEU A 238 -19.81 -23.17 -13.60
C LEU A 238 -20.31 -22.78 -14.99
N ALA A 239 -19.42 -22.88 -15.97
CA ALA A 239 -19.76 -22.71 -17.37
C ALA A 239 -20.35 -24.03 -17.90
N ASP A 240 -21.68 -24.14 -17.91
CA ASP A 240 -22.35 -25.03 -18.85
C ASP A 240 -22.82 -24.18 -20.04
N GLY A 241 -22.58 -24.69 -21.25
CA GLY A 241 -22.58 -23.95 -22.50
C GLY A 241 -23.69 -22.90 -22.67
N THR A 242 -23.25 -21.72 -23.15
CA THR A 242 -24.02 -20.61 -23.76
C THR A 242 -24.76 -19.62 -22.85
N ALA A 243 -24.66 -19.70 -21.52
CA ALA A 243 -25.14 -18.62 -20.63
C ALA A 243 -24.24 -18.38 -19.41
N VAL A 244 -24.01 -17.10 -19.08
CA VAL A 244 -23.25 -16.68 -17.89
C VAL A 244 -24.17 -15.87 -16.98
N THR A 245 -24.43 -16.37 -15.78
CA THR A 245 -25.21 -15.66 -14.75
C THR A 245 -24.28 -15.15 -13.66
N ILE A 246 -24.27 -13.84 -13.43
CA ILE A 246 -23.44 -13.20 -12.39
C ILE A 246 -24.36 -12.69 -11.28
N HIS A 247 -24.22 -13.27 -10.08
CA HIS A 247 -24.91 -12.84 -8.87
C HIS A 247 -24.04 -11.86 -8.08
N ARG A 248 -24.57 -10.69 -7.71
CA ARG A 248 -23.92 -9.76 -6.77
C ARG A 248 -24.79 -9.59 -5.53
N GLY A 249 -24.50 -10.35 -4.46
CA GLY A 249 -25.19 -10.26 -3.16
C GLY A 249 -24.82 -11.40 -2.19
N ASN A 250 -25.10 -11.21 -0.89
CA ASN A 250 -24.91 -12.24 0.13
C ASN A 250 -25.88 -13.40 -0.10
N VAL A 251 -25.35 -14.58 -0.40
CA VAL A 251 -26.12 -15.82 -0.42
C VAL A 251 -26.08 -16.42 0.98
N ALA A 252 -27.25 -16.64 1.59
CA ALA A 252 -27.33 -17.39 2.84
C ALA A 252 -26.84 -18.84 2.59
N PRO A 253 -26.07 -19.44 3.52
CA PRO A 253 -25.36 -20.69 3.28
C PRO A 253 -26.24 -21.92 2.93
N ASP A 254 -27.57 -21.86 3.17
CA ASP A 254 -28.51 -22.96 2.92
C ASP A 254 -29.63 -22.63 1.90
N ALA A 255 -29.46 -21.61 1.05
CA ALA A 255 -30.46 -21.35 0.00
C ALA A 255 -30.42 -22.45 -1.10
N PRO A 256 -31.55 -23.11 -1.43
CA PRO A 256 -31.56 -24.13 -2.48
C PRO A 256 -31.17 -23.53 -3.82
N VAL A 257 -30.16 -24.12 -4.46
CA VAL A 257 -29.67 -23.69 -5.79
C VAL A 257 -30.71 -24.12 -6.84
N ARG A 258 -31.67 -23.24 -7.14
CA ARG A 258 -32.60 -23.45 -8.26
C ARG A 258 -31.86 -23.26 -9.59
N ARG A 259 -31.78 -24.33 -10.38
CA ARG A 259 -31.36 -24.27 -11.78
C ARG A 259 -32.43 -23.56 -12.60
N MET A 260 -32.16 -22.35 -13.05
CA MET A 260 -33.01 -21.65 -14.00
C MET A 260 -32.38 -21.81 -15.39
N LEU A 261 -33.08 -22.48 -16.30
CA LEU A 261 -32.64 -22.57 -17.70
C LEU A 261 -32.75 -21.18 -18.33
N VAL A 262 -31.61 -20.60 -18.70
CA VAL A 262 -31.56 -19.37 -19.51
C VAL A 262 -31.27 -19.78 -20.94
N ALA A 263 -32.21 -19.52 -21.85
CA ALA A 263 -31.95 -19.59 -23.28
C ALA A 263 -31.14 -18.37 -23.68
N ALA A 264 -29.81 -18.51 -23.73
CA ALA A 264 -28.80 -17.59 -24.26
C ALA A 264 -28.81 -16.13 -23.73
N GLY A 265 -27.70 -15.71 -23.13
CA GLY A 265 -27.44 -14.31 -22.73
C GLY A 265 -26.69 -14.16 -21.40
N VAL A 266 -26.13 -12.96 -21.16
CA VAL A 266 -25.51 -12.58 -19.87
C VAL A 266 -26.54 -11.79 -19.06
N ARG A 267 -26.87 -12.25 -17.85
CA ARG A 267 -27.80 -11.55 -16.95
C ARG A 267 -27.13 -11.23 -15.63
N ILE A 268 -27.05 -9.94 -15.29
CA ILE A 268 -26.51 -9.43 -14.01
C ILE A 268 -27.69 -8.95 -13.17
N HIS A 269 -27.81 -9.43 -11.94
CA HIS A 269 -28.84 -8.95 -11.02
C HIS A 269 -28.24 -8.61 -9.65
N ARG A 270 -28.88 -7.66 -8.96
CA ARG A 270 -28.45 -7.09 -7.68
C ARG A 270 -29.61 -7.23 -6.68
N GLY A 271 -29.43 -8.03 -5.63
CA GLY A 271 -30.47 -8.30 -4.62
C GLY A 271 -31.02 -9.74 -4.63
N ALA A 272 -32.03 -10.01 -3.79
CA ALA A 272 -32.66 -11.33 -3.67
C ALA A 272 -33.39 -11.72 -4.96
N LEU A 273 -33.38 -13.02 -5.29
CA LEU A 273 -34.00 -13.57 -6.50
C LEU A 273 -35.47 -13.15 -6.60
N PRO A 274 -35.91 -12.48 -7.68
CA PRO A 274 -37.33 -12.28 -7.93
C PRO A 274 -38.00 -13.64 -8.13
N GLY A 275 -39.19 -13.80 -7.55
CA GLY A 275 -40.10 -14.87 -7.90
C GLY A 275 -40.40 -14.85 -9.40
N GLU A 276 -40.43 -16.05 -9.97
CA GLU A 276 -40.71 -16.40 -11.35
C GLU A 276 -41.49 -15.35 -12.16
N THR A 277 -40.77 -14.55 -12.96
CA THR A 277 -41.33 -13.84 -14.11
C THR A 277 -40.42 -14.02 -15.32
N THR A 278 -40.91 -14.75 -16.31
CA THR A 278 -40.32 -14.79 -17.65
C THR A 278 -40.68 -13.48 -18.36
N ASP A 279 -39.74 -12.53 -18.40
CA ASP A 279 -39.81 -11.41 -19.32
C ASP A 279 -38.88 -11.68 -20.53
N PRO A 280 -39.43 -11.85 -21.75
CA PRO A 280 -38.65 -12.09 -22.96
C PRO A 280 -38.05 -10.81 -23.58
N SER A 281 -38.16 -9.64 -22.94
CA SER A 281 -37.59 -8.41 -23.50
C SER A 281 -36.12 -8.19 -23.07
N GLY A 282 -35.19 -8.69 -23.89
CA GLY A 282 -33.78 -8.38 -23.78
C GLY A 282 -33.51 -6.90 -24.08
N ALA A 283 -32.99 -6.16 -23.11
CA ALA A 283 -32.56 -4.78 -23.30
C ALA A 283 -31.21 -4.74 -24.06
N ILE A 284 -31.23 -4.13 -25.25
CA ILE A 284 -30.05 -3.76 -26.04
C ILE A 284 -29.37 -2.57 -25.34
N ILE A 285 -28.13 -2.71 -24.89
CA ILE A 285 -27.32 -1.55 -24.45
C ILE A 285 -26.60 -0.99 -25.68
N GLY A 286 -27.11 0.14 -26.17
CA GLY A 286 -26.45 1.01 -27.13
C GLY A 286 -25.31 1.82 -26.48
N ALA A 287 -24.45 2.35 -27.36
CA ALA A 287 -23.21 3.06 -27.06
C ALA A 287 -23.36 4.29 -26.15
N GLU A 288 -22.23 4.65 -25.56
CA GLU A 288 -21.99 5.85 -24.75
C GLU A 288 -22.33 7.14 -25.51
N ASP A 289 -22.90 8.12 -24.81
CA ASP A 289 -22.44 9.52 -24.82
C ASP A 289 -23.31 10.40 -23.87
N GLY A 290 -22.65 11.32 -23.15
CA GLY A 290 -23.28 12.58 -22.71
C GLY A 290 -23.45 12.82 -21.20
N THR A 291 -22.45 13.50 -20.63
CA THR A 291 -22.47 14.46 -19.50
C THR A 291 -23.82 14.90 -18.90
N THR A 292 -23.85 14.93 -17.56
CA THR A 292 -23.82 16.18 -16.74
C THR A 292 -23.03 15.94 -15.46
#